data_AF-A0A2D7NY46-F1
#
_entry.id   AF-A0A2D7NY46-F1
#
_cell.length_a   1.000
_cell.length_b   1.000
_cell.length_c   1.000
_cell.angle_alpha   90.00
_cell.angle_beta   90.00
_cell.angle_gamma   90.00
#
_symmetry.space_group_name_H-M   'P 1'
#
loop_
_entity.id
_entity.type
_entity.pdbx_description
1 polymer ?
#
loop_
_entity_poly.entity_id
_entity_poly.type
_entity_poly.pdbx_seq_one_letter_code
_entity_poly.pdbx_strand_id
1 'polypeptide(L)'
;MNYFYHSTVISIIFTALWIFEKHLPFPLHRDFMGIIGFFFIQSIIISWMFARAQKRVETSVVYFLGSTAFRLLTTILLLVFFILIKGHNFQLLSFEIIGVYLVHLVFELRYVLVNLQRN
;
A
#
# COMPACT_ATOMS: atom_id res chain seq x y z
N MET A 1 6.55 2.16 -15.22
CA MET A 1 5.18 1.77 -15.66
C MET A 1 4.62 0.55 -14.91
N ASN A 2 5.39 -0.53 -14.69
CA ASN A 2 4.83 -1.73 -14.03
C ASN A 2 4.35 -1.52 -12.58
N TYR A 3 4.99 -0.68 -11.78
CA TYR A 3 4.61 -0.44 -10.38
C TYR A 3 3.21 0.20 -10.21
N PHE A 4 2.92 1.23 -11.01
CA PHE A 4 1.61 1.89 -11.00
C PHE A 4 0.49 0.92 -11.35
N TYR A 5 0.69 0.11 -12.40
CA TYR A 5 -0.27 -0.91 -12.82
C TYR A 5 -0.58 -1.92 -11.69
N HIS A 6 0.44 -2.41 -10.98
CA HIS A 6 0.24 -3.32 -9.85
C HIS A 6 -0.57 -2.66 -8.74
N SER A 7 -0.27 -1.41 -8.38
CA SER A 7 -1.06 -0.68 -7.40
C SER A 7 -2.51 -0.50 -7.84
N THR A 8 -2.75 -0.12 -9.10
CA THR A 8 -4.11 0.02 -9.63
C THR A 8 -4.87 -1.30 -9.54
N VAL A 9 -4.24 -2.42 -9.89
CA VAL A 9 -4.86 -3.77 -9.76
C VAL A 9 -5.19 -4.08 -8.30
N ILE A 10 -4.27 -3.82 -7.37
CA ILE A 10 -4.51 -4.04 -5.93
C ILE A 10 -5.68 -3.20 -5.43
N SER A 11 -5.74 -1.92 -5.81
CA SER A 11 -6.84 -1.04 -5.43
C SER A 11 -8.17 -1.52 -6.02
N ILE A 12 -8.20 -1.97 -7.28
CA ILE A 12 -9.40 -2.56 -7.89
C ILE A 12 -9.84 -3.81 -7.13
N ILE A 13 -8.91 -4.70 -6.76
CA ILE A 13 -9.23 -5.91 -6.01
C ILE A 13 -9.85 -5.56 -4.65
N PHE A 14 -9.24 -4.65 -3.89
CA PHE A 14 -9.79 -4.26 -2.60
C PHE A 14 -11.11 -3.49 -2.72
N THR A 15 -11.29 -2.67 -3.76
CA THR A 15 -12.57 -2.02 -4.05
C THR A 15 -13.64 -3.06 -4.40
N ALA A 16 -13.31 -4.10 -5.17
CA ALA A 16 -14.23 -5.19 -5.45
C ALA A 16 -14.61 -5.95 -4.17
N LEU A 17 -13.63 -6.26 -3.31
CA LEU A 17 -13.89 -6.88 -2.00
C LEU A 17 -14.85 -6.03 -1.16
N TRP A 18 -14.69 -4.71 -1.18
CA TRP A 18 -15.61 -3.79 -0.50
C TRP A 18 -17.02 -3.79 -1.11
N ILE A 19 -17.15 -3.72 -2.44
CA ILE A 19 -18.45 -3.75 -3.12
C ILE A 19 -19.20 -5.06 -2.85
N PHE A 20 -18.47 -6.19 -2.82
CA PHE A 20 -19.01 -7.52 -2.58
C PHE A 20 -18.92 -7.95 -1.11
N GLU A 21 -18.80 -7.02 -0.16
CA GLU A 21 -18.67 -7.31 1.27
C GLU A 21 -19.74 -8.29 1.77
N LYS A 22 -20.99 -8.15 1.30
CA LYS A 22 -22.11 -9.04 1.65
C LYS A 22 -21.89 -10.51 1.30
N HIS A 23 -20.89 -10.84 0.48
CA HIS A 23 -20.55 -12.20 0.08
C HIS A 23 -19.24 -12.68 0.74
N LEU A 24 -18.59 -11.83 1.53
CA LEU A 24 -17.40 -12.19 2.28
C LEU A 24 -17.77 -12.88 3.59
N PRO A 25 -16.95 -13.86 4.05
CA PRO A 25 -17.18 -14.55 5.32
C PRO A 25 -16.83 -13.68 6.55
N PHE A 26 -16.38 -12.44 6.35
CA PHE A 26 -16.01 -11.50 7.39
C PHE A 26 -16.51 -10.09 7.05
N PRO A 27 -16.91 -9.29 8.06
CA PRO A 27 -17.30 -7.90 7.86
C PRO A 27 -16.08 -7.03 7.55
N LEU A 28 -16.27 -6.00 6.72
CA LEU A 28 -15.27 -4.97 6.48
C LEU A 28 -15.56 -3.73 7.34
N HIS A 29 -14.53 -2.98 7.70
CA HIS A 29 -14.69 -1.74 8.44
C HIS A 29 -15.35 -0.68 7.54
N ARG A 30 -16.18 0.18 8.13
CA ARG A 30 -16.87 1.27 7.42
C ARG A 30 -15.89 2.18 6.67
N ASP A 31 -14.73 2.42 7.27
CA ASP A 31 -13.68 3.29 6.74
C ASP A 31 -12.70 2.57 5.79
N PHE A 32 -12.97 1.31 5.43
CA PHE A 32 -12.09 0.51 4.56
C PHE A 32 -11.84 1.18 3.20
N MET A 33 -12.85 1.84 2.64
CA MET A 33 -12.69 2.62 1.41
C MET A 33 -11.68 3.77 1.57
N GLY A 34 -11.63 4.39 2.74
CA GLY A 34 -10.63 5.40 3.09
C GLY A 34 -9.21 4.82 3.14
N ILE A 35 -9.05 3.61 3.66
CA ILE A 35 -7.77 2.87 3.65
C ILE A 35 -7.33 2.60 2.20
N ILE A 36 -8.23 2.07 1.36
CA ILE A 36 -7.92 1.80 -0.05
C ILE A 36 -7.46 3.07 -0.76
N GLY A 37 -8.19 4.17 -0.57
CA GLY A 37 -7.85 5.48 -1.14
C GLY A 37 -6.49 5.99 -0.65
N PHE A 38 -6.20 5.86 0.64
CA PHE A 38 -4.93 6.25 1.24
C PHE A 38 -3.73 5.51 0.58
N PHE A 39 -3.78 4.18 0.51
CA PHE A 39 -2.72 3.39 -0.12
C PHE A 39 -2.61 3.65 -1.63
N PHE A 40 -3.72 3.91 -2.31
CA PHE A 40 -3.71 4.26 -3.72
C PHE A 40 -3.02 5.62 -3.97
N ILE A 41 -3.35 6.64 -3.19
CA ILE A 41 -2.70 7.97 -3.28
C ILE A 41 -1.19 7.85 -3.05
N GLN A 42 -0.77 7.09 -2.03
CA GLN A 42 0.65 6.83 -1.80
C GLN A 42 1.32 6.19 -3.02
N SER A 43 0.63 5.25 -3.66
CA SER A 43 1.15 4.59 -4.85
C SER A 43 1.26 5.50 -6.06
N ILE A 44 0.36 6.48 -6.22
CA ILE A 44 0.48 7.56 -7.20
C ILE A 44 1.74 8.38 -6.91
N ILE A 45 1.93 8.82 -5.67
CA ILE A 45 3.09 9.63 -5.25
C ILE A 45 4.39 8.87 -5.53
N ILE A 46 4.48 7.61 -5.11
CA ILE A 46 5.65 6.76 -5.33
C ILE A 46 5.90 6.55 -6.84
N SER A 47 4.85 6.27 -7.62
CA SER A 47 4.97 6.10 -9.07
C SER A 47 5.50 7.36 -9.76
N TRP A 48 5.00 8.53 -9.33
CA TRP A 48 5.47 9.82 -9.83
C TRP A 48 6.93 10.09 -9.46
N MET A 49 7.33 9.78 -8.22
CA MET A 49 8.73 9.86 -7.81
C MET A 49 9.64 8.96 -8.65
N PHE A 50 9.23 7.72 -8.93
CA PHE A 50 9.98 6.82 -9.81
C PHE A 50 10.11 7.33 -11.23
N ALA A 51 9.04 7.87 -11.82
CA ALA A 51 9.08 8.44 -13.16
C ALA A 51 10.07 9.61 -13.24
N ARG A 52 10.20 10.39 -12.16
CA ARG A 52 11.19 11.48 -12.07
C ARG A 52 12.61 10.97 -11.85
N ALA A 53 12.77 9.90 -11.08
CA ALA A 53 14.04 9.27 -10.75
C ALA A 53 14.68 8.51 -11.93
N GLN A 54 13.88 7.95 -12.84
CA GLN A 54 14.34 7.16 -14.00
C GLN A 54 15.33 7.90 -14.93
N LYS A 55 15.51 9.21 -14.77
CA LYS A 55 16.56 9.99 -15.44
C LYS A 55 17.98 9.70 -14.94
N ARG A 56 18.16 8.91 -13.86
CA ARG A 56 19.46 8.44 -13.35
C ARG A 56 19.37 6.94 -12.99
N VAL A 57 20.14 6.09 -13.67
CA VAL A 57 19.99 4.61 -13.62
C VAL A 57 20.47 3.99 -12.31
N GLU A 58 21.52 4.56 -11.69
CA GLU A 58 22.16 4.01 -10.47
C GLU A 58 21.34 4.17 -9.19
N THR A 59 20.32 5.04 -9.17
CA THR A 59 19.55 5.34 -7.94
C THR A 59 18.32 4.47 -7.73
N SER A 60 17.99 3.56 -8.67
CA SER A 60 16.71 2.86 -8.67
C SER A 60 16.43 2.07 -7.38
N VAL A 61 17.41 1.33 -6.84
CA VAL A 61 17.28 0.53 -5.61
C VAL A 61 17.01 1.41 -4.39
N VAL A 62 17.69 2.55 -4.29
CA VAL A 62 17.49 3.52 -3.20
C VAL A 62 16.07 4.08 -3.21
N TYR A 63 15.52 4.37 -4.40
CA TYR A 63 14.14 4.81 -4.53
C TYR A 63 13.13 3.71 -4.16
N PHE A 64 13.41 2.44 -4.47
CA PHE A 64 12.57 1.32 -4.02
C PHE A 64 12.60 1.14 -2.50
N LEU A 65 13.78 1.07 -1.89
CA LEU A 65 13.90 1.02 -0.43
C LEU A 65 13.23 2.23 0.23
N GLY A 66 13.43 3.43 -0.32
CA GLY A 66 12.79 4.65 0.16
C GLY A 66 11.26 4.59 0.07
N SER A 67 10.72 4.02 -1.01
CA SER A 67 9.27 3.85 -1.16
C SER A 67 8.68 2.87 -0.13
N THR A 68 9.38 1.76 0.13
CA THR A 68 8.98 0.77 1.14
C THR A 68 9.07 1.33 2.54
N ALA A 69 10.14 2.06 2.85
CA ALA A 69 10.29 2.75 4.13
C ALA A 69 9.22 3.82 4.34
N PHE A 70 8.93 4.63 3.31
CA PHE A 70 7.87 5.64 3.35
C PHE A 70 6.51 5.00 3.63
N ARG A 71 6.17 3.92 2.93
CA ARG A 71 4.90 3.21 3.12
C ARG A 71 4.80 2.57 4.50
N LEU A 72 5.88 1.97 5.00
CA LEU A 72 5.94 1.43 6.37
C LEU A 72 5.69 2.54 7.41
N LEU A 73 6.45 3.65 7.35
CA LEU A 73 6.35 4.75 8.31
C LEU A 73 4.95 5.36 8.33
N THR A 74 4.38 5.62 7.16
CA THR A 74 3.03 6.18 7.04
C THR A 74 1.94 5.20 7.50
N THR A 75 2.12 3.89 7.29
CA THR A 75 1.23 2.86 7.83
C THR A 75 1.29 2.82 9.36
N ILE A 76 2.49 2.88 9.93
CA ILE A 76 2.69 2.97 11.38
C ILE A 76 2.02 4.23 11.94
N LEU A 77 2.23 5.38 11.31
CA LEU A 77 1.60 6.64 11.72
C LEU A 77 0.07 6.55 11.66
N LEU A 78 -0.47 5.94 10.61
CA LEU A 78 -1.91 5.75 10.45
C LEU A 78 -2.47 4.84 11.57
N LEU A 79 -1.79 3.74 11.87
CA LEU A 79 -2.17 2.85 12.98
C LEU A 79 -2.13 3.60 14.31
N VAL A 80 -1.06 4.33 14.62
CA VAL A 80 -0.94 5.13 15.85
C VAL A 80 -2.06 6.18 15.94
N PHE A 81 -2.36 6.87 14.85
CA PHE A 81 -3.45 7.84 14.79
C PHE A 81 -4.80 7.20 15.16
N PHE A 82 -5.11 6.03 14.60
CA PHE A 82 -6.34 5.32 14.92
C PHE A 82 -6.37 4.73 16.35
N ILE A 83 -5.22 4.33 16.91
CA ILE A 83 -5.10 3.94 18.32
C ILE A 83 -5.50 5.12 19.22
N LEU A 84 -4.99 6.31 18.92
CA LEU A 84 -5.21 7.51 19.74
C LEU A 84 -6.66 7.99 19.73
N ILE A 85 -7.36 7.84 18.61
CA ILE A 85 -8.75 8.29 18.46
C ILE A 85 -9.76 7.33 19.11
N LYS A 86 -9.33 6.11 19.52
CA LYS A 86 -10.16 5.10 20.21
C LYS A 86 -11.53 4.88 19.55
N GLY A 87 -11.55 4.78 18.22
CA GLY A 87 -12.77 4.48 17.47
C GLY A 87 -13.33 3.09 17.82
N HIS A 88 -14.66 2.92 17.73
CA HIS A 88 -15.28 1.60 17.76
C HIS A 88 -14.67 0.70 16.67
N ASN A 89 -14.45 -0.58 16.98
CA ASN A 89 -13.90 -1.58 16.06
C ASN A 89 -12.50 -1.27 15.47
N PHE A 90 -11.68 -0.50 16.20
CA PHE A 90 -10.27 -0.24 15.85
C PHE A 90 -9.45 -1.49 15.50
N GLN A 91 -9.73 -2.62 16.16
CA GLN A 91 -9.04 -3.89 15.90
C GLN A 91 -9.26 -4.36 14.46
N LEU A 92 -10.52 -4.36 13.98
CA LEU A 92 -10.86 -4.76 12.61
C LEU A 92 -10.19 -3.84 11.59
N LEU A 93 -10.28 -2.52 11.81
CA LEU A 93 -9.62 -1.51 10.96
C LEU A 93 -8.10 -1.72 10.91
N SER A 94 -7.47 -2.05 12.04
CA SER A 94 -6.03 -2.31 12.10
C SER A 94 -5.64 -3.55 11.30
N PHE A 95 -6.43 -4.63 11.42
CA PHE A 95 -6.21 -5.83 10.61
C PHE A 95 -6.31 -5.53 9.12
N GLU A 96 -7.27 -4.71 8.71
CA GLU A 96 -7.42 -4.29 7.32
C GLU A 96 -6.26 -3.44 6.83
N ILE A 97 -5.81 -2.45 7.62
CA ILE A 97 -4.63 -1.64 7.30
C ILE A 97 -3.39 -2.53 7.11
N ILE A 98 -3.16 -3.46 8.04
CA ILE A 98 -2.05 -4.40 7.97
C ILE A 98 -2.18 -5.31 6.74
N GLY A 99 -3.38 -5.81 6.45
CA GLY A 99 -3.63 -6.66 5.29
C GLY A 99 -3.34 -5.94 3.97
N VAL A 100 -3.86 -4.73 3.79
CA VAL A 100 -3.59 -3.90 2.60
C VAL A 100 -2.10 -3.57 2.48
N TYR A 101 -1.45 -3.24 3.60
CA TYR A 101 -0.01 -2.99 3.65
C TYR A 101 0.81 -4.21 3.20
N LEU A 102 0.52 -5.39 3.75
CA LEU A 102 1.25 -6.63 3.43
C LEU A 102 1.16 -6.98 1.95
N VAL A 103 -0.03 -6.80 1.33
CA VAL A 103 -0.19 -7.01 -0.11
C VAL A 103 0.74 -6.09 -0.88
N HIS A 104 0.79 -4.80 -0.56
CA HIS A 104 1.71 -3.85 -1.23
C HIS A 104 3.18 -4.19 -0.97
N LEU A 105 3.54 -4.58 0.25
CA LEU A 105 4.90 -4.95 0.64
C LEU A 105 5.41 -6.15 -0.16
N VAL A 106 4.60 -7.18 -0.37
CA VAL A 106 4.98 -8.36 -1.17
C VAL A 106 5.38 -7.94 -2.59
N PHE A 107 4.61 -7.04 -3.20
CA PHE A 107 4.94 -6.53 -4.53
C PHE A 107 6.22 -5.71 -4.52
N GLU A 108 6.39 -4.79 -3.58
CA GLU A 108 7.59 -3.98 -3.45
C GLU A 108 8.85 -4.82 -3.25
N LEU A 109 8.81 -5.80 -2.34
CA LEU A 109 9.93 -6.72 -2.09
C LEU A 109 10.27 -7.52 -3.34
N ARG A 110 9.27 -8.01 -4.09
CA ARG A 110 9.51 -8.70 -5.35
C ARG A 110 10.23 -7.80 -6.36
N TYR A 111 9.86 -6.53 -6.46
CA TYR A 111 10.54 -5.56 -7.33
C TYR A 111 11.98 -5.29 -6.88
N VAL A 112 12.21 -5.13 -5.58
CA VAL A 112 13.54 -4.93 -4.99
C VAL A 112 14.43 -6.14 -5.29
N LEU A 113 13.95 -7.36 -5.03
CA LEU A 113 14.70 -8.60 -5.24
C LEU A 113 15.07 -8.81 -6.71
N VAL A 114 14.13 -8.61 -7.64
CA VAL A 114 14.39 -8.77 -9.08
C VAL A 114 15.41 -7.74 -9.58
N ASN A 115 15.38 -6.51 -9.07
CA ASN A 115 16.37 -5.50 -9.45
C ASN A 115 17.75 -5.71 -8.80
N LEU A 116 17.80 -6.26 -7.58
CA LEU A 116 19.06 -6.63 -6.92
C LEU A 116 19.76 -7.79 -7.62
N GLN A 117 19.03 -8.74 -8.21
CA GLN A 117 19.62 -9.85 -8.97
C GLN A 117 20.18 -9.43 -10.32
N ARG A 118 19.75 -8.29 -10.85
CA ARG A 118 20.14 -7.80 -12.19
C ARG A 118 21.35 -6.87 -12.17
N ASN A 119 21.75 -6.39 -11.00
CA ASN A 119 22.87 -5.48 -10.77
C ASN A 119 24.02 -6.25 -10.11
#